data_AF-A0A218ZTX9-F1
#
_entry.id   AF-A0A218ZTX9-F1
#
_cell.length_a   1.000
_cell.length_b   1.000
_cell.length_c   1.000
_cell.angle_alpha   90.00
_cell.angle_beta   90.00
_cell.angle_gamma   90.00
#
_symmetry.space_group_name_H-M   'P 1'
#
loop_
_entity.id
_entity.type
_entity.pdbx_description
1 polymer ?
#
loop_
_entity_poly.entity_id
_entity_poly.type
_entity_poly.pdbx_seq_one_letter_code
_entity_poly.pdbx_strand_id
1 'polypeptide(L)'
;MAYPVFLEPFSQEITVLLLFVDGLFFGLAIKKAFTSVVLLIVAFMVAYFIGFSLIPKISISNLVSQVSSYASTVHFGSIVISFSIIMFFIGFAIGLWKG
;
A
#
# COMPACT_ATOMS: atom_id res chain seq x y z
N MET A 1 -12.83 -12.78 0.62
CA MET A 1 -12.75 -12.88 2.08
C MET A 1 -13.92 -13.74 2.55
N ALA A 2 -13.69 -14.73 3.41
CA ALA A 2 -14.79 -15.52 3.98
C ALA A 2 -15.36 -14.77 5.18
N TYR A 3 -16.57 -14.22 5.04
CA TYR A 3 -17.30 -13.63 6.16
C TYR A 3 -17.96 -14.74 6.97
N PRO A 4 -18.02 -14.64 8.31
CA PRO A 4 -18.83 -15.56 9.09
C PRO A 4 -20.31 -15.42 8.69
N VAL A 5 -21.08 -16.51 8.75
CA VAL A 5 -22.43 -16.65 8.17
C VAL A 5 -23.41 -15.54 8.61
N PHE A 6 -23.24 -15.01 9.82
CA PHE A 6 -24.08 -13.92 10.35
C PHE A 6 -23.73 -12.51 9.81
N LEU A 7 -22.56 -12.33 9.19
CA LEU A 7 -22.11 -11.08 8.54
C LEU A 7 -22.18 -11.15 7.01
N GLU A 8 -22.43 -12.32 6.43
CA GLU A 8 -22.58 -12.46 4.97
C GLU A 8 -23.56 -11.46 4.34
N PRO A 9 -24.74 -11.16 4.95
CA PRO A 9 -25.68 -10.20 4.38
C PRO A 9 -25.13 -8.77 4.31
N PHE A 10 -24.20 -8.42 5.19
CA PHE A 10 -23.58 -7.09 5.29
C PHE A 10 -22.15 -7.05 4.72
N SER A 11 -21.76 -8.11 4.01
CA SER A 11 -20.38 -8.31 3.55
C SER A 11 -19.91 -7.16 2.66
N GLN A 12 -20.79 -6.61 1.82
CA GLN A 12 -20.44 -5.54 0.88
C GLN A 12 -20.19 -4.22 1.62
N GLU A 13 -21.06 -3.85 2.56
CA GLU A 13 -20.95 -2.64 3.36
C GLU A 13 -19.71 -2.69 4.26
N ILE A 14 -19.46 -3.84 4.88
CA ILE A 14 -18.27 -4.07 5.70
C ILE A 14 -17.01 -3.97 4.84
N THR A 15 -17.01 -4.53 3.62
CA THR A 15 -15.88 -4.42 2.69
C THR A 15 -15.57 -2.96 2.37
N VAL A 16 -16.58 -2.17 2.01
CA VAL A 16 -16.39 -0.75 1.66
C VAL A 16 -15.86 0.05 2.86
N LEU A 17 -16.39 -0.20 4.05
CA LEU A 17 -15.95 0.48 5.27
C LEU A 17 -14.52 0.10 5.65
N LEU A 18 -14.17 -1.19 5.61
CA LEU A 18 -12.79 -1.64 5.85
C LEU A 18 -11.82 -1.00 4.88
N LEU A 19 -12.19 -0.92 3.60
CA LEU A 19 -11.33 -0.39 2.57
C LEU A 19 -11.15 1.13 2.69
N PHE A 20 -12.15 1.86 3.15
CA PHE A 20 -12.02 3.26 3.57
C PHE A 20 -11.05 3.43 4.75
N VAL A 21 -11.23 2.62 5.79
CA VAL A 21 -10.41 2.65 7.01
C VAL A 21 -8.95 2.30 6.70
N ASP A 22 -8.73 1.28 5.87
CA ASP A 22 -7.40 0.90 5.38
C ASP A 22 -6.76 2.07 4.63
N GLY A 23 -7.48 2.70 3.70
CA GLY A 23 -7.03 3.91 3.00
C GLY A 23 -6.60 5.00 3.98
N LEU A 24 -7.42 5.28 4.98
CA LEU A 24 -7.14 6.27 6.03
C LEU A 24 -5.87 5.93 6.82
N PHE A 25 -5.70 4.69 7.28
CA PHE A 25 -4.50 4.26 7.99
C PHE A 25 -3.24 4.35 7.12
N PHE A 26 -3.33 3.95 5.84
CA PHE A 26 -2.22 4.12 4.89
C PHE A 26 -1.87 5.59 4.69
N GLY A 27 -2.88 6.47 4.55
CA GLY A 27 -2.68 7.91 4.42
C GLY A 27 -1.99 8.52 5.65
N LEU A 28 -2.37 8.08 6.86
CA LEU A 28 -1.71 8.52 8.10
C LEU A 28 -0.27 7.98 8.22
N ALA A 29 0.00 6.77 7.73
CA ALA A 29 1.29 6.11 7.86
C ALA A 29 2.33 6.56 6.82
N ILE A 30 1.89 7.05 5.65
CA ILE A 30 2.74 7.31 4.48
C ILE A 30 3.86 8.34 4.79
N LYS A 31 3.60 9.36 5.62
CA LYS A 31 4.61 10.37 5.97
C LYS A 31 5.75 9.77 6.77
N LYS A 32 5.43 8.88 7.71
CA LYS A 32 6.43 8.14 8.50
C LYS A 32 7.19 7.13 7.64
N ALA A 33 6.50 6.47 6.70
CA ALA A 33 7.13 5.57 5.74
C ALA A 33 8.15 6.32 4.86
N PHE A 34 7.82 7.51 4.39
CA PHE A 34 8.76 8.33 3.61
C PHE A 34 10.01 8.70 4.42
N THR A 35 9.84 9.16 5.66
CA THR A 35 10.98 9.46 6.55
C THR A 35 11.85 8.22 6.79
N SER A 36 11.25 7.05 6.93
CA SER A 36 11.99 5.78 7.06
C SER A 36 12.79 5.43 5.80
N VAL A 37 12.21 5.59 4.61
CA VAL A 37 12.93 5.37 3.34
C VAL A 37 14.10 6.34 3.20
N VAL A 38 13.93 7.61 3.56
CA VAL A 38 15.01 8.60 3.53
C VAL A 38 16.13 8.20 4.50
N LEU A 39 15.81 7.81 5.74
CA LEU A 39 16.80 7.33 6.71
C LEU A 39 17.53 6.08 6.20
N LEU A 40 16.83 5.18 5.51
CA LEU A 40 17.42 3.99 4.91
C LEU A 40 18.40 4.34 3.78
N ILE A 41 18.08 5.31 2.93
CA ILE A 41 19.00 5.82 1.90
C ILE A 41 20.25 6.43 2.56
N VAL A 42 20.08 7.22 3.62
CA VAL A 42 21.21 7.81 4.37
C VAL A 42 22.06 6.71 5.01
N ALA A 43 21.44 5.69 5.60
CA ALA A 43 22.15 4.54 6.19
C ALA A 43 22.96 3.77 5.14
N PHE A 44 22.42 3.56 3.94
CA PHE A 44 23.17 2.94 2.83
C PHE A 44 24.33 3.81 2.36
N MET A 45 24.18 5.13 2.34
CA MET A 45 25.27 6.04 1.99
C MET A 45 26.41 5.95 3.01
N VAL A 46 26.10 5.94 4.31
CA VAL A 46 27.10 5.78 5.38
C VAL A 46 27.75 4.39 5.34
N ALA A 47 26.97 3.33 5.13
CA ALA A 47 27.49 1.97 4.99
C ALA A 47 28.47 1.85 3.81
N TYR A 48 28.17 2.51 2.68
CA TYR A 48 29.07 2.58 1.53
C TYR A 48 30.41 3.25 1.89
N PHE A 49 30.37 4.38 2.60
CA PHE A 49 31.60 5.08 3.04
C PHE A 49 32.44 4.27 4.04
N ILE A 50 31.81 3.47 4.90
CA ILE A 50 32.49 2.64 5.91
C ILE A 50 32.96 1.29 5.32
N GLY A 51 32.66 1.01 4.05
CA GLY A 51 33.02 -0.24 3.38
C GLY A 51 32.15 -1.44 3.78
N PHE A 52 31.00 -1.19 4.41
CA PHE A 52 30.01 -2.21 4.74
C PHE A 52 29.19 -2.55 3.48
N SER A 53 29.48 -3.68 2.83
CA SER A 53 28.74 -4.14 1.64
C SER A 53 27.43 -4.85 2.02
N LEU A 54 26.54 -4.18 2.75
CA LEU A 54 25.16 -4.64 2.99
C LEU A 54 24.24 -4.22 1.83
N ILE A 55 24.70 -4.37 0.59
CA ILE A 55 23.88 -4.12 -0.59
C ILE A 55 23.24 -5.46 -0.94
N PRO A 56 21.98 -5.73 -0.55
CA PRO A 56 21.27 -6.86 -1.10
C PRO A 56 21.23 -6.68 -2.62
N LYS A 57 21.67 -7.71 -3.36
CA LYS A 57 21.65 -7.74 -4.83
C LYS A 57 20.22 -7.88 -5.35
N ILE A 58 19.35 -6.96 -4.97
CA ILE A 58 17.99 -6.90 -5.48
C ILE A 58 18.09 -6.10 -6.77
N SER A 59 17.94 -6.78 -7.91
CA SER A 59 17.88 -6.07 -9.18
C SER A 59 16.59 -5.25 -9.22
N ILE A 60 16.73 -3.94 -9.38
CA ILE A 60 15.61 -3.00 -9.51
C ILE A 60 14.70 -3.42 -10.68
N SER A 61 15.27 -4.01 -11.73
CA SER A 61 14.52 -4.58 -12.85
C SER A 61 13.55 -5.68 -12.44
N ASN A 62 13.92 -6.56 -11.50
CA ASN A 62 13.05 -7.64 -11.04
C ASN A 62 11.88 -7.08 -10.23
N LEU A 63 12.12 -6.09 -9.36
CA LEU A 63 11.06 -5.41 -8.61
C LEU A 63 10.03 -4.76 -9.54
N VAL A 64 10.49 -4.02 -10.57
CA VAL A 64 9.60 -3.37 -11.54
C VAL A 64 8.81 -4.39 -12.37
N SER A 65 9.45 -5.49 -12.78
CA SER A 65 8.76 -6.57 -13.51
C SER A 65 7.68 -7.26 -12.68
N GLN A 66 7.91 -7.45 -11.38
CA GLN A 66 6.93 -8.07 -10.47
C GLN A 66 5.75 -7.14 -10.21
N VAL A 67 6.00 -5.84 -10.01
CA VAL A 67 4.95 -4.84 -9.81
C VAL A 67 4.08 -4.70 -11.06
N SER A 68 4.69 -4.63 -12.25
CA SER A 68 3.96 -4.53 -13.51
C SER A 68 3.15 -5.80 -13.83
N SER A 69 3.70 -6.98 -13.57
CA SER A 69 2.98 -8.25 -13.72
C SER A 69 1.78 -8.31 -12.77
N TYR A 70 1.94 -7.87 -11.52
CA TYR A 70 0.84 -7.83 -10.55
C TYR A 70 -0.25 -6.84 -10.99
N ALA A 71 0.14 -5.63 -11.42
CA ALA A 71 -0.79 -4.61 -11.89
C ALA A 71 -1.61 -5.09 -13.11
N SER A 72 -1.00 -5.85 -14.02
CA SER A 72 -1.69 -6.39 -15.21
C SER A 72 -2.70 -7.50 -14.88
N THR A 73 -2.59 -8.14 -13.71
CA THR A 73 -3.51 -9.20 -13.27
C THR A 73 -4.76 -8.65 -12.57
N VAL A 74 -4.73 -7.37 -12.17
CA VAL A 74 -5.86 -6.72 -11.49
C VAL A 74 -6.89 -6.24 -12.52
N HIS A 75 -7.92 -7.05 -12.75
CA HIS A 75 -9.05 -6.68 -13.61
C HIS A 75 -10.07 -5.83 -12.84
N PHE A 76 -10.11 -4.52 -13.11
CA PHE A 76 -11.05 -3.56 -12.53
C PHE A 76 -12.44 -3.55 -13.20
N GLY A 77 -13.05 -4.73 -13.42
CA GLY A 77 -14.22 -4.88 -14.29
C GLY A 77 -15.60 -4.65 -13.66
N SER A 78 -15.71 -4.49 -12.34
CA SER A 78 -17.00 -4.39 -11.64
C SER A 78 -17.21 -3.00 -11.02
N ILE A 79 -18.42 -2.45 -11.14
CA ILE A 79 -18.85 -1.17 -10.57
C ILE A 79 -18.53 -1.09 -9.06
N VAL A 80 -18.68 -2.22 -8.35
CA VAL A 80 -18.36 -2.32 -6.91
C VAL A 80 -16.87 -2.09 -6.67
N ILE A 81 -16.00 -2.63 -7.53
CA ILE A 81 -14.55 -2.46 -7.43
C ILE A 81 -14.16 -0.99 -7.68
N SER A 82 -14.74 -0.36 -8.70
CA SER A 82 -14.51 1.06 -8.98
C SER A 82 -14.94 1.96 -7.82
N PHE A 83 -16.10 1.70 -7.22
CA PHE A 83 -16.58 2.46 -6.06
C PHE A 83 -15.70 2.24 -4.82
N SER A 84 -15.28 1.00 -4.55
CA SER A 84 -14.35 0.70 -3.47
C SER A 84 -13.02 1.44 -3.63
N ILE A 85 -12.44 1.48 -4.83
CA ILE A 85 -11.19 2.22 -5.10
C ILE A 85 -11.35 3.71 -4.84
N ILE A 86 -12.46 4.30 -5.25
CA ILE A 86 -12.74 5.71 -4.96
C ILE A 86 -12.80 5.93 -3.44
N MET A 87 -13.48 5.05 -2.71
CA MET A 87 -13.58 5.15 -1.26
C MET A 87 -12.22 4.97 -0.56
N PHE A 88 -11.37 4.09 -1.07
CA PHE A 88 -9.96 3.96 -0.64
C PHE A 88 -9.22 5.29 -0.77
N PHE A 89 -9.27 5.90 -1.96
CA PHE A 89 -8.55 7.13 -2.25
C PHE A 89 -9.06 8.31 -1.41
N ILE A 90 -10.36 8.37 -1.13
CA ILE A 90 -10.93 9.37 -0.22
C ILE A 90 -10.36 9.18 1.20
N GLY A 91 -10.39 7.94 1.72
CA GLY A 91 -9.79 7.62 3.02
C GLY A 91 -8.30 7.98 3.05
N PHE A 92 -7.56 7.59 2.02
CA PHE A 92 -6.14 7.88 1.85
C PHE A 92 -5.84 9.38 1.81
N ALA A 93 -6.60 10.16 1.05
CA ALA A 93 -6.43 11.61 0.97
C ALA A 93 -6.68 12.30 2.33
N ILE A 94 -7.72 11.87 3.06
CA ILE A 94 -8.02 12.37 4.40
C ILE A 94 -6.88 12.00 5.37
N GLY A 95 -6.43 10.75 5.32
CA GLY A 95 -5.29 10.29 6.12
C GLY A 95 -4.03 11.08 5.82
N LEU A 96 -3.73 11.36 4.55
CA LEU A 96 -2.59 12.18 4.13
C LEU A 96 -2.64 13.61 4.67
N TRP A 97 -3.84 14.21 4.71
CA TRP A 97 -4.00 15.57 5.21
C TRP A 97 -3.82 15.65 6.74
N LYS A 98 -4.28 14.64 7.48
CA LYS A 98 -4.21 14.63 8.96
C LYS A 98 -2.96 13.98 9.56
N GLY A 99 -2.32 13.05 8.86
CA GLY A 99 -1.07 12.39 9.29
C GLY A 99 0.13 13.27 9.15
#